data_AF-A0A8I2J3M7-F1
#
_entry.id   AF-A0A8I2J3M7-F1
#
_cell.length_a   1.000
_cell.length_b   1.000
_cell.length_c   1.000
_cell.angle_alpha   90.00
_cell.angle_beta   90.00
_cell.angle_gamma   90.00
#
_symmetry.space_group_name_H-M   'P 1'
#
loop_
_entity.id
_entity.type
_entity.pdbx_description
1 polymer ?
#
loop_
_entity_poly.entity_id
_entity_poly.type
_entity_poly.pdbx_seq_one_letter_code
_entity_poly.pdbx_strand_id
1 'polypeptide(L)'
;MTAPDPDGLLAEQLLRLTRRVHRIQKRHLEHRDLGITPAQSRLLRTLAHYGSPPRMADLAERLEVVPRAVTTLVDGLEAAGNVRRVPDPANRRVIRIELTDDGRAALRELHGARRSAAEEILAPLTGEQRAVLGGLLDTLIDGPDAGECRRTA
;
A
#
# COMPACT_ATOMS: atom_id res chain seq x y z
N MET A 1 0.63 2.12 -42.62
CA MET A 1 0.00 1.56 -41.40
C MET A 1 1.12 1.17 -40.46
N THR A 2 1.52 2.05 -39.56
CA THR A 2 2.60 1.79 -38.59
C THR A 2 2.12 0.69 -37.65
N ALA A 3 2.88 -0.40 -37.52
CA ALA A 3 2.56 -1.47 -36.59
C ALA A 3 2.33 -0.87 -35.19
N PRO A 4 1.32 -1.33 -34.44
CA PRO A 4 1.08 -0.80 -33.10
C PRO A 4 2.32 -1.01 -32.25
N ASP A 5 2.75 0.06 -31.60
CA ASP A 5 3.82 0.03 -30.61
C ASP A 5 3.41 -0.92 -29.47
N PRO A 6 4.06 -2.10 -29.35
CA PRO A 6 3.67 -3.09 -28.35
C PRO A 6 3.85 -2.55 -26.93
N ASP A 7 4.82 -1.66 -26.71
CA ASP A 7 5.10 -1.08 -25.40
C ASP A 7 4.00 -0.07 -25.02
N GLY A 8 3.57 0.76 -25.98
CA GLY A 8 2.44 1.68 -25.81
C GLY A 8 1.12 0.96 -25.47
N LEU A 9 0.84 -0.17 -26.14
CA LEU A 9 -0.34 -0.99 -25.84
C LEU A 9 -0.27 -1.60 -24.44
N LEU A 10 0.88 -2.12 -24.03
CA LEU A 10 1.08 -2.71 -22.71
C LEU A 10 0.94 -1.65 -21.61
N ALA A 11 1.49 -0.45 -21.82
CA ALA A 11 1.34 0.68 -20.89
C ALA A 11 -0.14 1.07 -20.70
N GLU A 12 -0.93 1.11 -21.79
CA GLU A 12 -2.36 1.37 -21.70
C GLU A 12 -3.12 0.27 -20.94
N GLN A 13 -2.78 -1.00 -21.19
CA GLN A 13 -3.36 -2.14 -20.47
C GLN A 13 -3.07 -2.07 -18.97
N LEU A 14 -1.83 -1.77 -18.58
CA LEU A 14 -1.43 -1.57 -17.19
C LEU A 14 -2.21 -0.44 -16.52
N LEU A 15 -2.39 0.69 -17.21
CA LEU A 15 -3.17 1.81 -16.68
C LEU A 15 -4.64 1.45 -16.49
N ARG A 16 -5.25 0.74 -17.46
CA ARG A 16 -6.63 0.25 -17.36
C ARG A 16 -6.80 -0.75 -16.21
N LEU A 17 -5.85 -1.68 -16.07
CA LEU A 17 -5.82 -2.63 -14.95
C LEU A 17 -5.72 -1.90 -13.62
N THR A 18 -4.80 -0.94 -13.49
CA THR A 18 -4.63 -0.13 -12.26
C THR A 18 -5.92 0.56 -11.84
N ARG A 19 -6.64 1.18 -12.79
CA ARG A 19 -7.95 1.80 -12.51
C ARG A 19 -9.00 0.78 -12.06
N ARG A 20 -9.03 -0.41 -12.69
CA ARG A 20 -9.94 -1.50 -12.31
C ARG A 20 -9.63 -1.99 -10.89
N VAL A 21 -8.35 -2.21 -10.58
CA VAL A 21 -7.88 -2.62 -9.25
C VAL A 21 -8.29 -1.59 -8.20
N HIS A 22 -8.01 -0.30 -8.43
CA HIS A 22 -8.41 0.76 -7.49
C HIS A 22 -9.92 0.82 -7.27
N ARG A 23 -10.74 0.64 -8.31
CA ARG A 23 -12.20 0.63 -8.19
C ARG A 23 -12.70 -0.52 -7.33
N ILE A 24 -12.20 -1.74 -7.57
CA ILE A 24 -12.59 -2.93 -6.83
C ILE A 24 -12.14 -2.81 -5.37
N GLN A 25 -10.89 -2.39 -5.12
CA GLN A 25 -10.38 -2.17 -3.75
C GLN A 25 -11.19 -1.12 -3.00
N LYS A 26 -11.51 0.02 -3.63
CA LYS A 26 -12.34 1.05 -3.03
C LYS A 26 -13.71 0.51 -2.64
N ARG A 27 -14.35 -0.24 -3.54
CA ARG A 27 -15.65 -0.87 -3.25
C ARG A 27 -15.56 -1.81 -2.05
N HIS A 28 -14.60 -2.73 -2.01
CA HIS A 28 -14.43 -3.67 -0.90
C HIS A 28 -14.10 -2.96 0.43
N LEU A 29 -13.38 -1.84 0.38
CA LEU A 29 -13.11 -1.01 1.55
C LEU A 29 -14.39 -0.34 2.08
N GLU A 30 -15.21 0.22 1.19
CA GLU A 30 -16.47 0.90 1.55
C GLU A 30 -17.49 -0.08 2.17
N HIS A 31 -17.51 -1.35 1.75
CA HIS A 31 -18.42 -2.36 2.32
C HIS A 31 -18.09 -2.74 3.77
N ARG A 32 -16.92 -2.38 4.28
CA ARG A 32 -16.49 -2.69 5.66
C ARG A 32 -16.85 -1.60 6.66
N ASP A 33 -17.41 -0.47 6.19
CA ASP A 33 -17.85 0.67 7.01
C ASP A 33 -16.80 1.16 8.03
N LEU A 34 -15.52 1.14 7.64
CA LEU A 34 -14.41 1.50 8.53
C LEU A 34 -14.22 3.01 8.70
N GLY A 35 -14.88 3.84 7.88
CA GLY A 35 -14.62 5.28 7.81
C GLY A 35 -13.20 5.66 7.33
N ILE A 36 -12.43 4.69 6.81
CA ILE A 36 -11.03 4.87 6.40
C ILE A 36 -10.94 5.12 4.90
N THR A 37 -10.27 6.22 4.52
CA THR A 37 -9.98 6.52 3.11
C THR A 37 -8.87 5.63 2.53
N PRO A 38 -8.77 5.47 1.20
CA PRO A 38 -7.68 4.68 0.58
C PRO A 38 -6.26 5.15 0.98
N ALA A 39 -6.06 6.47 1.12
CA ALA A 39 -4.77 7.02 1.53
C ALA A 39 -4.45 6.71 3.00
N GLN A 40 -5.44 6.81 3.89
CA GLN A 40 -5.30 6.41 5.29
C GLN A 40 -5.06 4.91 5.44
N SER A 41 -5.75 4.07 4.64
CA SER A 41 -5.49 2.63 4.56
C SER A 41 -4.04 2.34 4.15
N ARG A 42 -3.50 3.06 3.17
CA ARG A 42 -2.08 2.95 2.77
C ARG A 42 -1.15 3.34 3.92
N LEU A 43 -1.46 4.40 4.68
CA LEU A 43 -0.67 4.81 5.84
C LEU A 43 -0.69 3.74 6.95
N LEU A 44 -1.87 3.23 7.34
CA LEU A 44 -1.99 2.18 8.36
C LEU A 44 -1.21 0.92 7.97
N ARG A 45 -1.34 0.50 6.71
CA ARG A 45 -0.55 -0.63 6.19
C ARG A 45 0.95 -0.35 6.25
N THR A 46 1.36 0.86 5.93
CA THR A 46 2.77 1.26 5.99
C THR A 46 3.30 1.18 7.41
N LEU A 47 2.56 1.72 8.39
CA LEU A 47 2.90 1.61 9.82
C LEU A 47 3.07 0.16 10.27
N ALA A 48 2.23 -0.76 9.78
CA ALA A 48 2.29 -2.18 10.15
C ALA A 48 3.58 -2.90 9.70
N HIS A 49 4.33 -2.34 8.74
CA HIS A 49 5.59 -2.93 8.26
C HIS A 49 6.81 -2.41 9.02
N TYR A 50 6.65 -1.40 9.87
CA TYR A 50 7.74 -0.89 10.70
C TYR A 50 7.89 -1.72 11.98
N GLY A 51 9.12 -2.13 12.29
CA GLY A 51 9.44 -2.80 13.56
C GLY A 51 9.40 -1.87 14.79
N SER A 52 9.44 -0.56 14.57
CA SER A 52 9.30 0.47 15.61
C SER A 52 8.54 1.68 15.05
N PRO A 53 7.75 2.41 15.85
CA PRO A 53 6.98 3.58 15.41
C PRO A 53 7.83 4.54 14.54
N PRO A 54 7.49 4.84 13.29
CA PRO A 54 8.25 5.77 12.46
C PRO A 54 7.96 7.23 12.80
N ARG A 55 8.82 8.14 12.35
CA ARG A 55 8.54 9.58 12.37
C ARG A 55 7.67 9.97 11.17
N MET A 56 7.09 11.16 11.23
CA MET A 56 6.30 11.73 10.11
C MET A 56 7.11 11.82 8.80
N ALA A 57 8.40 12.16 8.90
CA ALA A 57 9.28 12.24 7.74
C ALA A 57 9.50 10.87 7.07
N ASP A 58 9.72 9.84 7.88
CA ASP A 58 9.93 8.46 7.38
C ASP A 58 8.65 7.94 6.70
N LEU A 59 7.47 8.32 7.20
CA LEU A 59 6.19 8.03 6.55
C LEU A 59 6.03 8.79 5.23
N ALA A 60 6.46 10.05 5.15
CA ALA A 60 6.37 10.85 3.93
C ALA A 60 7.21 10.25 2.80
N GLU A 61 8.44 9.88 3.13
CA GLU A 61 9.37 9.20 2.21
C GLU A 61 8.78 7.86 1.74
N ARG A 62 8.36 7.00 2.67
CA ARG A 62 7.85 5.66 2.33
C ARG A 62 6.53 5.69 1.54
N LEU A 63 5.70 6.71 1.76
CA LEU A 63 4.44 6.90 1.04
C LEU A 63 4.61 7.68 -0.27
N GLU A 64 5.78 8.25 -0.52
CA GLU A 64 6.08 9.13 -1.66
C GLU A 64 5.13 10.33 -1.74
N VAL A 65 4.84 10.95 -0.58
CA VAL A 65 3.95 12.11 -0.48
C VAL A 65 4.64 13.25 0.25
N VAL A 66 4.15 14.47 0.01
CA VAL A 66 4.64 15.66 0.72
C VAL A 66 4.33 15.59 2.22
N PRO A 67 5.18 16.12 3.12
CA PRO A 67 4.99 16.04 4.58
C PRO A 67 3.62 16.53 5.07
N ARG A 68 3.08 17.60 4.45
CA ARG A 68 1.75 18.13 4.76
C ARG A 68 0.65 17.08 4.59
N ALA A 69 0.75 16.23 3.57
CA ALA A 69 -0.23 15.18 3.32
C ALA A 69 -0.20 14.14 4.44
N VAL A 70 0.99 13.76 4.91
CA VAL A 70 1.13 12.84 6.06
C VAL A 70 0.47 13.42 7.30
N THR A 71 0.68 14.71 7.59
CA THR A 71 0.01 15.38 8.72
C THR A 71 -1.50 15.23 8.67
N THR A 72 -2.12 15.57 7.54
CA THR A 72 -3.58 15.43 7.36
C THR A 72 -4.06 13.98 7.51
N LEU A 73 -3.30 13.01 6.99
CA LEU A 73 -3.66 11.60 7.11
C LEU A 73 -3.59 11.11 8.57
N VAL A 74 -2.53 11.49 9.29
CA VAL A 74 -2.35 11.13 10.69
C VAL A 74 -3.39 11.82 11.57
N ASP A 75 -3.72 13.09 11.32
CA ASP A 75 -4.76 13.79 12.07
C ASP A 75 -6.11 13.08 11.97
N GLY A 76 -6.51 12.70 10.76
CA GLY A 76 -7.76 11.96 10.55
C GLY A 76 -7.76 10.58 11.21
N LEU A 77 -6.62 9.87 11.19
CA LEU A 77 -6.50 8.55 11.82
C LEU A 77 -6.42 8.64 13.35
N GLU A 78 -5.81 9.68 13.90
CA GLU A 78 -5.73 9.92 15.34
C GLU A 78 -7.11 10.33 15.87
N ALA A 79 -7.84 11.18 15.15
CA ALA A 79 -9.22 11.53 15.47
C ALA A 79 -10.16 10.31 15.44
N ALA A 80 -9.90 9.34 14.56
CA ALA A 80 -10.61 8.07 14.49
C ALA A 80 -10.09 7.01 15.49
N GLY A 81 -9.10 7.35 16.32
CA GLY A 81 -8.53 6.46 17.34
C GLY A 81 -7.63 5.35 16.81
N ASN A 82 -7.27 5.35 15.52
CA ASN A 82 -6.47 4.28 14.90
C ASN A 82 -4.96 4.43 15.12
N VAL A 83 -4.49 5.64 15.36
CA VAL A 83 -3.07 5.94 15.63
C VAL A 83 -2.95 6.90 16.80
N ARG A 84 -1.76 6.98 17.38
CA ARG A 84 -1.40 7.99 18.37
C ARG A 84 0.01 8.53 18.13
N ARG A 85 0.20 9.80 18.48
CA ARG A 85 1.51 10.44 18.55
C ARG A 85 2.18 10.17 19.89
N VAL A 86 3.39 9.63 19.86
CA VAL A 86 4.19 9.35 21.07
C VAL A 86 5.55 10.06 20.98
N PRO A 87 6.05 10.66 22.08
CA PRO A 87 7.40 11.19 22.12
C PRO A 87 8.42 10.08 21.91
N ASP A 88 9.50 10.39 21.20
CA ASP A 88 10.63 9.47 21.06
C ASP A 88 11.31 9.27 22.43
N PRO A 89 11.57 8.01 22.85
CA PRO A 89 12.19 7.72 24.14
C PRO A 89 13.62 8.28 24.27
N ALA A 90 14.36 8.42 23.17
CA ALA A 90 15.71 9.00 23.15
C ALA A 90 15.69 10.52 23.02
N ASN A 91 14.66 11.10 22.41
CA ASN A 91 14.54 12.55 22.23
C ASN A 91 13.08 13.02 22.21
N ARG A 92 12.56 13.51 23.34
CA ARG A 92 11.16 13.95 23.49
C ARG A 92 10.71 15.06 22.51
N ARG A 93 11.64 15.73 21.81
CA ARG A 93 11.31 16.72 20.76
C ARG A 93 10.89 16.05 19.44
N VAL A 94 11.16 14.76 19.28
CA VAL A 94 10.78 13.96 18.12
C VAL A 94 9.46 13.24 18.44
N ILE A 95 8.53 13.29 17.49
CA ILE A 95 7.25 12.59 17.58
C ILE A 95 7.25 11.38 16.64
N ARG A 96 6.78 10.25 17.15
CA ARG A 96 6.63 8.99 16.43
C ARG A 96 5.16 8.61 16.36
N ILE A 97 4.79 7.89 15.30
CA ILE A 97 3.41 7.48 15.05
C ILE A 97 3.26 6.00 15.35
N GLU A 98 2.37 5.67 16.27
CA GLU A 98 2.13 4.31 16.73
C GLU A 98 0.69 3.88 16.40
N LEU A 99 0.52 2.63 16.00
CA LEU A 99 -0.80 2.00 15.85
C LEU A 99 -1.41 1.73 17.24
N THR A 100 -2.66 2.14 17.43
CA THR A 100 -3.47 1.72 18.58
C THR A 100 -4.00 0.30 18.36
N ASP A 101 -4.65 -0.27 19.37
CA ASP A 101 -5.35 -1.55 19.24
C ASP A 101 -6.48 -1.48 18.21
N ASP A 102 -7.21 -0.36 18.17
CA ASP A 102 -8.24 -0.09 17.16
C ASP A 102 -7.63 0.03 15.76
N GLY A 103 -6.46 0.65 15.62
CA GLY A 103 -5.71 0.68 14.36
C GLY A 103 -5.29 -0.71 13.89
N ARG A 104 -4.88 -1.59 14.81
CA ARG A 104 -4.56 -3.00 14.52
C ARG A 104 -5.81 -3.78 14.16
N ALA A 105 -6.96 -3.49 14.76
CA ALA A 105 -8.24 -4.07 14.39
C ALA A 105 -8.68 -3.65 12.98
N ALA A 106 -8.62 -2.35 12.69
CA ALA A 106 -8.87 -1.81 11.37
C ALA A 106 -7.98 -2.46 10.30
N LEU A 107 -6.69 -2.68 10.60
CA LEU A 107 -5.78 -3.39 9.70
C LEU A 107 -6.25 -4.81 9.35
N ARG A 108 -6.81 -5.56 10.30
CA ARG A 108 -7.35 -6.90 10.03
C ARG A 108 -8.51 -6.83 9.02
N GLU A 109 -9.42 -5.88 9.19
CA GLU A 109 -10.51 -5.66 8.23
C GLU A 109 -10.01 -5.19 6.87
N LEU A 110 -9.01 -4.29 6.85
CA LEU A 110 -8.35 -3.85 5.62
C LEU A 110 -7.68 -5.03 4.88
N HIS A 111 -7.07 -5.97 5.61
CA HIS A 111 -6.51 -7.19 5.03
C HIS A 111 -7.59 -8.09 4.43
N GLY A 112 -8.73 -8.22 5.11
CA GLY A 112 -9.91 -8.94 4.60
C GLY A 112 -10.44 -8.32 3.29
N ALA A 113 -10.67 -7.00 3.28
CA ALA A 113 -11.11 -6.27 2.09
C ALA A 113 -10.13 -6.43 0.92
N ARG A 114 -8.82 -6.35 1.18
CA ARG A 114 -7.79 -6.54 0.15
C ARG A 114 -7.81 -7.96 -0.40
N ARG A 115 -8.03 -8.97 0.45
CA ARG A 115 -8.11 -10.37 0.04
C ARG A 115 -9.31 -10.59 -0.88
N SER A 116 -10.50 -10.14 -0.48
CA SER A 116 -11.71 -10.24 -1.31
C SER A 116 -11.57 -9.50 -2.64
N ALA A 117 -10.92 -8.33 -2.64
CA ALA A 117 -10.60 -7.61 -3.87
C ALA A 117 -9.65 -8.42 -4.78
N ALA A 118 -8.59 -9.01 -4.21
CA ALA A 118 -7.62 -9.81 -4.96
C ALA A 118 -8.26 -11.07 -5.56
N GLU A 119 -9.12 -11.75 -4.80
CA GLU A 119 -9.88 -12.92 -5.27
C GLU A 119 -10.74 -12.56 -6.50
N GLU A 120 -11.44 -11.42 -6.46
CA GLU A 120 -12.25 -10.95 -7.58
C GLU A 120 -11.42 -10.51 -8.79
N ILE A 121 -10.34 -9.76 -8.57
CA ILE A 121 -9.46 -9.27 -9.64
C ILE A 121 -8.84 -10.45 -10.40
N LEU A 122 -8.41 -11.48 -9.66
CA LEU A 122 -7.70 -12.64 -10.20
C LEU A 122 -8.63 -13.80 -10.58
N ALA A 123 -9.94 -13.71 -10.27
CA ALA A 123 -10.93 -14.74 -10.59
C ALA A 123 -10.89 -15.24 -12.05
N PRO A 124 -10.68 -14.38 -13.07
CA PRO A 124 -10.61 -14.84 -14.47
C PRO A 124 -9.38 -15.67 -14.82
N LEU A 125 -8.35 -15.72 -13.96
CA LEU A 125 -7.09 -16.39 -14.23
C LEU A 125 -7.03 -17.78 -13.58
N THR A 126 -6.51 -18.76 -14.31
CA THR A 126 -6.15 -20.08 -13.79
C THR A 126 -4.97 -19.99 -12.82
N GLY A 127 -4.72 -21.06 -12.06
CA GLY A 127 -3.58 -21.12 -11.13
C GLY A 127 -2.23 -20.90 -11.83
N GLU A 128 -2.04 -21.50 -13.00
CA GLU A 128 -0.83 -21.33 -13.82
C GLU A 128 -0.66 -19.89 -14.32
N GLN A 129 -1.74 -19.29 -14.84
CA GLN A 129 -1.72 -17.90 -15.29
C GLN A 129 -1.38 -16.92 -14.15
N ARG A 130 -1.87 -17.20 -12.93
CA ARG A 130 -1.52 -16.40 -11.73
C ARG A 130 -0.04 -16.52 -11.38
N ALA A 131 0.54 -17.73 -11.48
CA ALA A 131 1.96 -17.93 -11.23
C ALA A 131 2.84 -17.17 -12.23
N VAL A 132 2.50 -17.25 -13.53
CA VAL A 132 3.19 -16.49 -14.59
C VAL A 132 3.08 -14.99 -14.35
N LEU A 133 1.86 -14.48 -14.10
CA LEU A 133 1.64 -13.06 -13.82
C LEU A 133 2.43 -12.60 -12.58
N GLY A 134 2.48 -13.42 -11.52
CA GLY A 134 3.27 -13.14 -10.31
C GLY A 134 4.74 -12.92 -10.62
N GLY A 135 5.37 -13.86 -11.34
CA GLY A 135 6.78 -13.73 -11.71
C GLY A 135 7.09 -12.52 -12.61
N LEU A 136 6.18 -12.17 -13.52
CA LEU A 136 6.33 -10.97 -14.35
C LEU A 136 6.20 -9.69 -13.52
N LEU A 137 5.26 -9.64 -12.58
CA LEU A 137 5.10 -8.49 -11.68
C LEU A 137 6.30 -8.34 -10.75
N ASP A 138 6.83 -9.43 -10.21
CA ASP A 138 8.04 -9.39 -9.38
C ASP A 138 9.21 -8.80 -10.17
N THR A 139 9.38 -9.23 -11.43
CA THR A 139 10.40 -8.68 -12.35
C THR A 139 10.24 -7.16 -12.56
N LEU A 140 9.00 -6.67 -12.69
CA LEU A 140 8.72 -5.25 -12.88
C LEU A 140 8.89 -4.43 -11.60
N ILE A 141 8.60 -5.01 -10.42
CA ILE A 141 8.68 -4.34 -9.12
C ILE A 141 10.13 -4.25 -8.65
N ASP A 142 10.88 -5.33 -8.77
CA ASP A 142 12.27 -5.42 -8.33
C ASP A 142 13.21 -4.63 -9.25
N GLY A 143 12.80 -4.41 -10.50
CA GLY A 143 13.61 -3.75 -11.51
C GLY A 143 14.88 -4.55 -11.88
N PRO A 144 15.69 -4.04 -12.82
CA PRO A 144 16.94 -4.70 -13.21
C PRO A 144 17.99 -4.80 -12.10
N ASP A 145 17.87 -4.02 -11.02
CA ASP A 145 18.93 -3.86 -10.01
C ASP A 145 18.86 -4.86 -8.83
N ALA A 146 17.81 -5.70 -8.74
CA ALA A 146 17.70 -6.71 -7.68
C ALA A 146 18.58 -7.96 -7.89
N GLY A 147 19.31 -8.03 -9.02
CA GLY A 147 20.19 -9.13 -9.40
C GLY A 147 21.67 -8.98 -9.00
N GLU A 148 22.12 -7.78 -8.60
CA GLU A 148 23.54 -7.54 -8.27
C GLU A 148 23.87 -7.71 -6.79
N CYS A 149 22.90 -7.64 -5.88
CA CYS A 149 23.15 -7.75 -4.44
C CYS A 149 23.17 -9.21 -3.89
N ARG A 150 23.04 -10.24 -4.75
CA ARG A 150 23.04 -11.67 -4.35
C ARG A 150 24.21 -12.50 -4.90
N ARG A 151 25.25 -11.87 -5.46
CA ARG A 151 26.47 -12.53 -5.95
C ARG A 151 27.76 -12.02 -5.30
N THR A 152 27.77 -11.88 -3.98
CA THR A 152 29.03 -11.91 -3.21
C THR A 152 28.73 -12.28 -1.75
N ALA A 153 28.76 -13.58 -1.48
CA ALA A 153 29.03 -14.18 -0.18
C ALA A 153 29.64 -15.55 -0.43
#